data_AF-C3Z8Q5-F1
#
_entry.id   AF-C3Z8Q5-F1
#
_cell.length_a   1.000
_cell.length_b   1.000
_cell.length_c   1.000
_cell.angle_alpha   90.00
_cell.angle_beta   90.00
_cell.angle_gamma   90.00
#
_symmetry.space_group_name_H-M   'P 1'
#
loop_
_entity.id
_entity.type
_entity.pdbx_description
1 polymer ?
#
loop_
_entity_poly.entity_id
_entity_poly.type
_entity_poly.pdbx_seq_one_letter_code
_entity_poly.pdbx_strand_id
1 'polypeptide(L)'
;MKLFVALLAVGLPALAAAHSWIVCTDYLENNGWYWDQAKCRGWPRAATTFNLRHGIFGATNTYTHRLDNHPEERALCKKSRDDDRWYEADTPMAAYYLGQKVVLTHPANNHVSESNCRYRSQIDWENLMFVVDGDQDPCCINSTKLIQIMDMGVSPYGRYLSDEVLSTYPKPGFQNVPKFCEDPEDAMGTYNFTIPTDLKPGRHTFVWKWIRDPVVSPFTTCWEADVFATKAERDAFYVATGRSTEDMWDFYQIHNIVDGMIMDPVDPSVNEVITG
;
A
#
# COMPACT_ATOMS: atom_id res chain seq x y z
N MET A 1 41.97 -42.95 1.42
CA MET A 1 42.20 -41.70 0.66
C MET A 1 40.89 -41.35 -0.04
N LYS A 2 40.07 -40.51 0.61
CA LYS A 2 39.81 -39.10 0.24
C LYS A 2 39.28 -38.98 -1.21
N LEU A 3 37.96 -39.06 -1.39
CA LEU A 3 37.00 -37.94 -1.52
C LEU A 3 37.26 -37.09 -2.76
N PHE A 4 36.33 -37.07 -3.72
CA PHE A 4 35.87 -35.84 -4.39
C PHE A 4 34.54 -36.13 -5.10
N VAL A 5 33.45 -35.94 -4.35
CA VAL A 5 32.12 -35.69 -4.89
C VAL A 5 32.10 -34.20 -5.26
N ALA A 6 32.18 -33.89 -6.55
CA ALA A 6 31.97 -32.53 -7.02
C ALA A 6 30.46 -32.32 -7.23
N LEU A 7 29.80 -31.80 -6.19
CA LEU A 7 28.48 -31.22 -6.28
C LEU A 7 28.53 -30.01 -7.24
N LEU A 8 28.03 -30.18 -8.47
CA LEU A 8 27.49 -29.07 -9.24
C LEU A 8 26.11 -28.72 -8.65
N ALA A 9 26.11 -28.10 -7.48
CA ALA A 9 24.97 -27.28 -7.06
C ALA A 9 25.07 -25.99 -7.88
N VAL A 10 24.56 -26.03 -9.10
CA VAL A 10 24.21 -24.81 -9.85
C VAL A 10 23.18 -24.11 -8.98
N GLY A 11 23.63 -23.10 -8.24
CA GLY A 11 22.76 -22.16 -7.57
C GLY A 11 21.91 -21.51 -8.66
N LEU A 12 20.72 -22.06 -8.87
CA LEU A 12 19.63 -21.30 -9.44
C LEU A 12 19.52 -20.06 -8.55
N PRO A 13 19.77 -18.84 -9.07
CA PRO A 13 19.31 -17.67 -8.34
C PRO A 13 17.83 -17.94 -8.11
N ALA A 14 17.43 -18.03 -6.85
CA ALA A 14 16.03 -17.95 -6.51
C ALA A 14 15.58 -16.66 -7.16
N LEU A 15 14.87 -16.78 -8.29
CA LEU A 15 14.15 -15.69 -8.89
C LEU A 15 13.19 -15.29 -7.79
N ALA A 16 13.59 -14.29 -6.99
CA ALA A 16 12.70 -13.57 -6.12
C ALA A 16 11.62 -13.06 -7.08
N ALA A 17 10.56 -13.84 -7.19
CA ALA A 17 9.43 -13.50 -8.01
C ALA A 17 8.88 -12.28 -7.30
N ALA A 18 9.15 -11.11 -7.87
CA ALA A 18 8.58 -9.91 -7.32
C ALA A 18 7.07 -10.03 -7.47
N HIS A 19 6.44 -9.63 -6.41
CA HIS A 19 5.02 -9.63 -6.20
C HIS A 19 4.73 -8.34 -5.46
N SER A 20 3.54 -7.79 -5.59
CA SER A 20 3.10 -6.70 -4.71
C SER A 20 1.59 -6.55 -4.76
N TRP A 21 1.05 -5.97 -3.71
CA TRP A 21 -0.36 -5.71 -3.51
C TRP A 21 -0.54 -4.68 -2.40
N ILE A 22 -1.72 -4.06 -2.37
CA ILE A 22 -2.14 -3.24 -1.23
C ILE A 22 -2.68 -4.16 -0.13
N VAL A 23 -2.20 -3.99 1.10
CA VAL A 23 -2.69 -4.74 2.27
C VAL A 23 -3.83 -3.99 2.95
N CYS A 24 -3.63 -2.69 3.20
CA CYS A 24 -4.65 -1.81 3.79
C CYS A 24 -5.01 -0.67 2.85
N THR A 25 -6.30 -0.34 2.76
CA THR A 25 -6.82 0.71 1.89
C THR A 25 -7.26 1.98 2.63
N ASP A 26 -7.22 1.97 3.96
CA ASP A 26 -7.43 3.15 4.81
C ASP A 26 -6.63 3.01 6.11
N TYR A 27 -5.33 3.25 6.02
CA TYR A 27 -4.40 3.15 7.14
C TYR A 27 -4.25 4.50 7.87
N LEU A 28 -4.05 4.45 9.19
CA LEU A 28 -3.97 5.67 10.01
C LEU A 28 -2.59 6.32 10.06
N GLU A 29 -1.55 5.74 9.45
CA GLU A 29 -0.20 6.30 9.54
C GLU A 29 0.46 6.42 8.18
N ASN A 30 0.65 7.65 7.71
CA ASN A 30 1.49 7.93 6.56
C ASN A 30 2.95 7.94 6.97
N ASN A 31 3.77 7.23 6.20
CA ASN A 31 5.18 7.05 6.48
C ASN A 31 5.47 6.38 7.83
N GLY A 32 4.52 5.59 8.34
CA GLY A 32 4.69 4.80 9.55
C GLY A 32 5.81 3.78 9.41
N TRP A 33 6.41 3.39 10.52
CA TRP A 33 7.58 2.49 10.53
C TRP A 33 7.22 1.01 10.48
N TYR A 34 6.16 0.61 11.19
CA TYR A 34 5.78 -0.79 11.34
C TYR A 34 4.30 -0.98 11.06
N TRP A 35 3.98 -2.15 10.51
CA TRP A 35 2.61 -2.56 10.29
C TRP A 35 1.91 -2.86 11.63
N ASP A 36 0.70 -2.31 11.78
CA ASP A 36 -0.23 -2.64 12.85
C ASP A 36 -1.63 -2.81 12.24
N GLN A 37 -2.13 -4.05 12.24
CA GLN A 37 -3.46 -4.36 11.71
C GLN A 37 -4.59 -3.53 12.33
N ALA A 38 -4.43 -3.05 13.58
CA ALA A 38 -5.46 -2.27 14.27
C ALA A 38 -5.64 -0.89 13.68
N LYS A 39 -4.61 -0.36 13.00
CA LYS A 39 -4.62 0.94 12.32
C LYS A 39 -5.22 0.87 10.93
N CYS A 40 -5.62 -0.32 10.47
CA CYS A 40 -6.27 -0.51 9.18
C CYS A 40 -7.80 -0.51 9.30
N ARG A 41 -8.46 0.45 8.64
CA ARG A 41 -9.93 0.63 8.72
C ARG A 41 -10.68 0.15 7.49
N GLY A 42 -9.96 -0.11 6.41
CA GLY A 42 -10.49 -0.51 5.12
C GLY A 42 -9.56 -1.49 4.44
N TRP A 43 -10.14 -2.50 3.80
CA TRP A 43 -9.41 -3.62 3.22
C TRP A 43 -9.69 -3.73 1.72
N PRO A 44 -8.80 -4.37 0.95
CA PRO A 44 -9.06 -4.64 -0.44
C PRO A 44 -9.98 -5.85 -0.61
N ARG A 45 -10.53 -6.04 -1.81
CA ARG A 45 -11.48 -7.13 -2.09
C ARG A 45 -10.94 -8.47 -1.65
N ALA A 46 -11.79 -9.25 -0.96
CA ALA A 46 -11.50 -10.62 -0.56
C ALA A 46 -10.32 -10.75 0.42
N ALA A 47 -9.98 -9.69 1.16
CA ALA A 47 -8.89 -9.69 2.13
C ALA A 47 -8.95 -10.88 3.11
N THR A 48 -10.14 -11.26 3.61
CA THR A 48 -10.33 -12.45 4.45
C THR A 48 -9.91 -13.74 3.75
N THR A 49 -10.31 -13.94 2.47
CA THR A 49 -9.96 -15.14 1.69
C THR A 49 -8.45 -15.34 1.56
N PHE A 50 -7.70 -14.25 1.56
CA PHE A 50 -6.24 -14.26 1.43
C PHE A 50 -5.52 -13.96 2.75
N ASN A 51 -6.26 -13.98 3.86
CA ASN A 51 -5.76 -13.76 5.22
C ASN A 51 -4.89 -12.51 5.37
N LEU A 52 -5.27 -11.39 4.74
CA LEU A 52 -4.48 -10.17 4.79
C LEU A 52 -4.44 -9.52 6.18
N ARG A 53 -5.49 -9.72 6.98
CA ARG A 53 -5.60 -9.13 8.32
C ARG A 53 -4.78 -9.86 9.35
N HIS A 54 -4.99 -11.16 9.47
CA HIS A 54 -4.41 -11.99 10.53
C HIS A 54 -3.18 -12.79 10.06
N GLY A 55 -2.83 -12.70 8.79
CA GLY A 55 -1.60 -13.27 8.25
C GLY A 55 -0.37 -12.45 8.62
N ILE A 56 0.80 -13.01 8.31
CA ILE A 56 2.07 -12.28 8.38
C ILE A 56 2.06 -11.28 7.22
N PHE A 57 2.28 -10.01 7.54
CA PHE A 57 2.37 -8.93 6.57
C PHE A 57 3.53 -9.22 5.59
N GLY A 58 3.31 -8.98 4.29
CA GLY A 58 4.30 -9.25 3.23
C GLY A 58 4.53 -10.73 2.87
N ALA A 59 4.42 -11.66 3.81
CA ALA A 59 4.72 -13.06 3.54
C ALA A 59 3.71 -13.77 2.60
N THR A 60 2.48 -13.26 2.51
CA THR A 60 1.37 -13.96 1.83
C THR A 60 1.19 -13.49 0.38
N ASN A 61 2.04 -13.98 -0.54
CA ASN A 61 1.97 -13.62 -1.96
C ASN A 61 0.68 -14.07 -2.70
N THR A 62 -0.18 -14.86 -2.05
CA THR A 62 -1.41 -15.37 -2.66
C THR A 62 -2.39 -14.28 -3.07
N TYR A 63 -2.31 -13.08 -2.47
CA TYR A 63 -3.12 -11.93 -2.87
C TYR A 63 -2.61 -11.22 -4.12
N THR A 64 -1.38 -11.49 -4.55
CA THR A 64 -0.78 -10.79 -5.70
C THR A 64 -1.60 -10.98 -6.97
N HIS A 65 -1.83 -9.89 -7.70
CA HIS A 65 -2.47 -9.93 -9.01
C HIS A 65 -1.59 -9.24 -10.03
N ARG A 66 -1.00 -10.03 -10.92
CA ARG A 66 -0.09 -9.59 -11.97
C ARG A 66 -0.77 -9.79 -13.32
N LEU A 67 -0.79 -8.75 -14.14
CA LEU A 67 -1.44 -8.80 -15.46
C LEU A 67 -0.47 -9.35 -16.52
N ASP A 68 0.00 -10.58 -16.33
CA ASP A 68 0.90 -11.25 -17.28
C ASP A 68 0.27 -11.43 -18.65
N ASN A 69 1.06 -11.42 -19.73
CA ASN A 69 0.66 -11.87 -21.06
C ASN A 69 -0.74 -11.34 -21.49
N HIS A 70 -0.77 -10.11 -21.99
CA HIS A 70 -1.96 -9.34 -22.41
C HIS A 70 -2.71 -8.58 -21.29
N PRO A 71 -2.06 -7.59 -20.63
CA PRO A 71 -2.72 -6.73 -19.64
C PRO A 71 -3.92 -5.93 -20.20
N GLU A 72 -3.98 -5.75 -21.51
CA GLU A 72 -5.08 -5.15 -22.26
C GLU A 72 -6.32 -6.06 -22.41
N GLU A 73 -6.20 -7.35 -22.07
CA GLU A 73 -7.32 -8.32 -22.15
C GLU A 73 -7.66 -8.93 -20.79
N ARG A 74 -6.83 -8.70 -19.76
CA ARG A 74 -6.97 -9.32 -18.45
C ARG A 74 -7.72 -8.46 -17.46
N ALA A 75 -8.63 -9.11 -16.74
CA ALA A 75 -9.37 -8.56 -15.61
C ALA A 75 -8.43 -7.76 -14.69
N LEU A 76 -8.73 -6.47 -14.54
CA LEU A 76 -7.91 -5.56 -13.76
C LEU A 76 -7.88 -5.94 -12.27
N CYS A 77 -8.96 -6.52 -11.78
CA CYS A 77 -9.13 -6.92 -10.39
C CYS A 77 -8.98 -8.44 -10.26
N LYS A 78 -8.28 -8.89 -9.20
CA LYS A 78 -8.10 -10.32 -8.90
C LYS A 78 -9.43 -11.06 -8.70
N LYS A 79 -10.39 -10.35 -8.10
CA LYS A 79 -11.75 -10.83 -7.87
C LYS A 79 -12.72 -9.83 -8.49
N SER A 80 -13.72 -10.38 -9.18
CA SER A 80 -14.85 -9.62 -9.68
C SER A 80 -15.56 -8.92 -8.53
N ARG A 81 -16.09 -7.73 -8.76
CA ARG A 81 -16.91 -7.02 -7.79
C ARG A 81 -18.08 -7.87 -7.30
N ASP A 82 -18.19 -7.98 -5.98
CA ASP A 82 -19.25 -8.67 -5.24
C ASP A 82 -19.14 -8.20 -3.78
N ASP A 83 -19.68 -7.00 -3.50
CA ASP A 83 -19.50 -6.29 -2.23
C ASP A 83 -19.96 -7.15 -1.04
N ASP A 84 -21.05 -7.91 -1.19
CA ASP A 84 -21.63 -8.75 -0.14
C ASP A 84 -20.79 -10.00 0.15
N ARG A 85 -20.04 -10.48 -0.84
CA ARG A 85 -19.22 -11.69 -0.72
C ARG A 85 -17.80 -11.41 -0.24
N TRP A 86 -17.23 -10.28 -0.65
CA TRP A 86 -15.79 -10.03 -0.49
C TRP A 86 -15.42 -9.18 0.72
N TYR A 87 -16.40 -8.66 1.43
CA TYR A 87 -16.21 -7.85 2.62
C TYR A 87 -16.93 -8.46 3.81
N GLU A 88 -16.22 -8.54 4.91
CA GLU A 88 -16.70 -9.07 6.18
C GLU A 88 -16.57 -8.00 7.27
N ALA A 89 -17.12 -8.26 8.45
CA ALA A 89 -17.04 -7.31 9.56
C ALA A 89 -15.59 -7.05 10.02
N ASP A 90 -14.71 -8.03 9.82
CA ASP A 90 -13.30 -7.99 10.20
C ASP A 90 -12.41 -7.37 9.11
N THR A 91 -12.75 -7.55 7.83
CA THR A 91 -12.13 -6.88 6.69
C THR A 91 -13.14 -6.05 5.88
N PRO A 92 -13.64 -4.94 6.43
CA PRO A 92 -14.67 -4.17 5.75
C PRO A 92 -14.13 -3.27 4.64
N MET A 93 -15.04 -2.77 3.78
CA MET A 93 -14.77 -1.66 2.87
C MET A 93 -14.31 -0.41 3.64
N ALA A 94 -13.48 0.39 2.97
CA ALA A 94 -13.12 1.72 3.47
C ALA A 94 -14.29 2.70 3.36
N ALA A 95 -14.29 3.74 4.18
CA ALA A 95 -15.15 4.90 4.00
C ALA A 95 -14.32 6.17 3.96
N TYR A 96 -14.50 6.95 2.91
CA TYR A 96 -13.77 8.19 2.68
C TYR A 96 -14.70 9.40 2.68
N TYR A 97 -14.13 10.59 2.71
CA TYR A 97 -14.85 11.82 2.36
C TYR A 97 -14.09 12.62 1.30
N LEU A 98 -14.81 13.50 0.59
CA LEU A 98 -14.21 14.35 -0.45
C LEU A 98 -13.07 15.22 0.12
N GLY A 99 -11.92 15.20 -0.53
CA GLY A 99 -10.71 15.90 -0.07
C GLY A 99 -9.92 15.19 1.03
N GLN A 100 -10.34 13.99 1.48
CA GLN A 100 -9.57 13.21 2.45
C GLN A 100 -8.23 12.76 1.86
N LYS A 101 -7.15 12.87 2.65
CA LYS A 101 -5.89 12.19 2.39
C LYS A 101 -5.98 10.75 2.93
N VAL A 102 -5.86 9.78 2.04
CA VAL A 102 -5.97 8.34 2.32
C VAL A 102 -4.59 7.71 2.27
N VAL A 103 -4.30 6.79 3.19
CA VAL A 103 -3.03 6.04 3.20
C VAL A 103 -3.29 4.59 2.81
N LEU A 104 -2.45 4.08 1.92
CA LEU A 104 -2.41 2.66 1.56
C LEU A 104 -1.13 2.05 2.09
N THR A 105 -1.18 0.78 2.48
CA THR A 105 0.03 0.03 2.87
C THR A 105 0.33 -1.08 1.88
N HIS A 106 1.61 -1.35 1.68
CA HIS A 106 2.08 -2.47 0.86
C HIS A 106 3.38 -3.03 1.46
N PRO A 107 3.68 -4.31 1.22
CA PRO A 107 4.99 -4.86 1.57
C PRO A 107 6.08 -4.39 0.60
N ALA A 108 7.31 -4.30 1.10
CA ALA A 108 8.48 -3.92 0.32
C ALA A 108 8.87 -4.98 -0.72
N ASN A 109 8.65 -6.26 -0.43
CA ASN A 109 8.96 -7.39 -1.29
C ASN A 109 10.35 -7.30 -1.92
N ASN A 110 11.31 -6.88 -1.10
CA ASN A 110 12.71 -6.76 -1.41
C ASN A 110 13.08 -5.75 -2.51
N HIS A 111 12.15 -4.83 -2.80
CA HIS A 111 12.16 -3.96 -3.97
C HIS A 111 12.36 -2.48 -3.59
N VAL A 112 13.46 -2.20 -2.88
CA VAL A 112 13.87 -0.84 -2.50
C VAL A 112 15.33 -0.64 -2.88
N SER A 113 15.62 0.48 -3.54
CA SER A 113 16.98 0.98 -3.72
C SER A 113 17.41 1.68 -2.45
N GLU A 114 18.19 0.97 -1.65
CA GLU A 114 18.66 1.41 -0.34
C GLU A 114 20.15 1.14 -0.21
N SER A 115 20.95 2.20 -0.15
CA SER A 115 22.42 2.11 -0.17
C SER A 115 23.01 1.38 1.02
N ASN A 116 22.34 1.43 2.17
CA ASN A 116 22.91 0.93 3.43
C ASN A 116 22.82 -0.59 3.56
N CYS A 117 21.88 -1.24 2.87
CA CYS A 117 21.58 -2.66 3.08
C CYS A 117 21.21 -3.44 1.81
N ARG A 118 21.17 -2.78 0.64
CA ARG A 118 20.65 -3.38 -0.59
C ARG A 118 21.32 -2.83 -1.84
N TYR A 119 21.01 -3.46 -2.97
CA TYR A 119 21.42 -2.98 -4.28
C TYR A 119 20.69 -1.68 -4.64
N ARG A 120 21.45 -0.73 -5.16
CA ARG A 120 20.99 0.58 -5.65
C ARG A 120 20.26 0.52 -6.99
N SER A 121 19.79 -0.64 -7.44
CA SER A 121 19.28 -0.86 -8.81
C SER A 121 17.87 -1.45 -8.85
N GLN A 122 17.10 -1.30 -7.76
CA GLN A 122 15.69 -1.65 -7.79
C GLN A 122 14.95 -0.52 -8.51
N ILE A 123 14.51 -0.80 -9.72
CA ILE A 123 13.81 0.16 -10.59
C ILE A 123 12.43 0.41 -10.01
N ASP A 124 11.96 1.65 -9.99
CA ASP A 124 10.54 1.95 -9.80
C ASP A 124 10.09 2.72 -11.04
N TRP A 125 9.07 2.23 -11.74
CA TRP A 125 8.76 2.72 -13.08
C TRP A 125 7.44 3.49 -13.17
N GLU A 126 6.40 3.01 -12.50
CA GLU A 126 5.10 3.67 -12.54
C GLU A 126 4.25 3.27 -11.34
N ASN A 127 3.57 4.23 -10.72
CA ASN A 127 2.72 3.98 -9.56
C ASN A 127 1.50 4.90 -9.56
N LEU A 128 0.34 4.37 -9.95
CA LEU A 128 -0.85 5.16 -10.25
C LEU A 128 -2.06 4.70 -9.44
N MET A 129 -2.94 5.67 -9.15
CA MET A 129 -4.25 5.45 -8.56
C MET A 129 -5.35 5.81 -9.55
N PHE A 130 -6.37 4.96 -9.62
CA PHE A 130 -7.55 5.18 -10.42
C PHE A 130 -8.83 5.03 -9.60
N VAL A 131 -9.87 5.73 -10.04
CA VAL A 131 -11.26 5.40 -9.73
C VAL A 131 -11.93 4.91 -11.02
N VAL A 132 -12.85 3.95 -10.89
CA VAL A 132 -13.62 3.42 -12.02
C VAL A 132 -14.87 4.26 -12.24
N ASP A 133 -15.10 4.68 -13.49
CA ASP A 133 -16.36 5.26 -13.93
C ASP A 133 -17.45 4.18 -14.04
N GLY A 134 -18.44 4.28 -13.15
CA GLY A 134 -19.57 3.35 -13.05
C GLY A 134 -19.39 2.26 -11.99
N ASP A 135 -20.28 1.27 -12.02
CA ASP A 135 -20.40 0.24 -11.00
C ASP A 135 -19.84 -1.14 -11.42
N GLN A 136 -19.42 -1.27 -12.67
CA GLN A 136 -18.86 -2.51 -13.22
C GLN A 136 -17.34 -2.47 -13.24
N ASP A 137 -16.74 -3.63 -12.97
CA ASP A 137 -15.29 -3.78 -13.10
C ASP A 137 -14.81 -3.44 -14.52
N PRO A 138 -13.70 -2.72 -14.64
CA PRO A 138 -13.05 -2.51 -15.92
C PRO A 138 -12.48 -3.84 -16.42
N CYS A 139 -12.53 -4.04 -17.74
CA CYS A 139 -11.92 -5.22 -18.38
C CYS A 139 -10.45 -5.37 -18.02
N CYS A 140 -9.71 -4.25 -17.98
CA CYS A 140 -8.30 -4.25 -18.37
C CYS A 140 -7.61 -2.90 -18.13
N ILE A 141 -6.28 -2.89 -18.27
CA ILE A 141 -5.40 -1.78 -17.88
C ILE A 141 -5.58 -0.50 -18.70
N ASN A 142 -6.11 -0.61 -19.92
CA ASN A 142 -6.35 0.48 -20.86
C ASN A 142 -7.86 0.81 -20.99
N SER A 143 -8.68 0.32 -20.06
CA SER A 143 -10.11 0.59 -20.03
C SER A 143 -10.37 2.10 -19.98
N THR A 144 -11.28 2.58 -20.84
CA THR A 144 -11.74 3.97 -20.84
C THR A 144 -12.53 4.35 -19.59
N LYS A 145 -12.89 3.37 -18.74
CA LYS A 145 -13.54 3.61 -17.44
C LYS A 145 -12.54 4.00 -16.35
N LEU A 146 -11.24 3.91 -16.59
CA LEU A 146 -10.23 4.26 -15.59
C LEU A 146 -9.97 5.76 -15.60
N ILE A 147 -10.34 6.43 -14.51
CA ILE A 147 -10.03 7.83 -14.27
C ILE A 147 -8.84 7.88 -13.32
N GLN A 148 -7.68 8.34 -13.81
CA GLN A 148 -6.51 8.52 -12.96
C GLN A 148 -6.76 9.65 -11.97
N ILE A 149 -6.61 9.37 -10.69
CA ILE A 149 -6.81 10.36 -9.61
C ILE A 149 -5.49 10.72 -8.90
N MET A 150 -4.45 9.91 -9.07
CA MET A 150 -3.12 10.20 -8.52
C MET A 150 -2.02 9.54 -9.35
N ASP A 151 -0.92 10.26 -9.50
CA ASP A 151 0.40 9.70 -9.82
C ASP A 151 1.27 9.83 -8.57
N MET A 152 1.64 8.69 -7.97
CA MET A 152 2.41 8.64 -6.73
C MET A 152 3.91 8.82 -6.97
N GLY A 153 4.32 8.96 -8.23
CA GLY A 153 5.70 9.15 -8.65
C GLY A 153 6.51 7.86 -8.67
N VAL A 154 7.80 8.03 -8.89
CA VAL A 154 8.79 6.95 -8.97
C VAL A 154 9.94 7.22 -8.00
N SER A 155 10.33 6.19 -7.25
CA SER A 155 11.45 6.31 -6.32
C SER A 155 12.79 6.45 -7.05
N PRO A 156 13.76 7.19 -6.47
CA PRO A 156 15.10 7.27 -7.00
C PRO A 156 15.80 5.90 -6.98
N TYR A 157 16.49 5.56 -8.08
CA TYR A 157 17.34 4.38 -8.17
C TYR A 157 18.55 4.66 -9.07
N GLY A 158 19.60 3.86 -8.92
CA GLY A 158 20.80 3.89 -9.76
C GLY A 158 22.09 4.05 -8.96
N ARG A 159 23.19 3.54 -9.53
CA ARG A 159 24.52 3.58 -8.89
C ARG A 159 25.09 5.00 -8.74
N TYR A 160 24.61 5.94 -9.54
CA TYR A 160 25.13 7.32 -9.61
C TYR A 160 24.49 8.27 -8.59
N LEU A 161 23.44 7.85 -7.89
CA LEU A 161 22.81 8.66 -6.84
C LEU A 161 23.62 8.58 -5.54
N SER A 162 23.56 9.62 -4.72
CA SER A 162 24.21 9.63 -3.40
C SER A 162 23.50 8.69 -2.43
N ASP A 163 24.20 8.27 -1.37
CA ASP A 163 23.57 7.51 -0.28
C ASP A 163 22.42 8.32 0.35
N GLU A 164 22.60 9.63 0.51
CA GLU A 164 21.57 10.53 1.04
C GLU A 164 20.27 10.46 0.22
N VAL A 165 20.34 10.51 -1.11
CA VAL A 165 19.15 10.41 -1.98
C VAL A 165 18.48 9.03 -1.87
N LEU A 166 19.28 7.97 -1.75
CA LEU A 166 18.76 6.60 -1.68
C LEU A 166 18.32 6.18 -0.28
N SER A 167 18.71 6.88 0.77
CA SER A 167 18.39 6.51 2.17
C SER A 167 17.47 7.52 2.87
N THR A 168 17.07 8.61 2.20
CA THR A 168 16.12 9.60 2.77
C THR A 168 14.68 9.18 2.54
N TYR A 169 13.87 9.25 3.59
CA TYR A 169 12.42 9.06 3.58
C TYR A 169 11.72 10.35 4.04
N PRO A 170 10.49 10.64 3.60
CA PRO A 170 9.68 9.83 2.69
C PRO A 170 10.21 9.85 1.25
N LYS A 171 10.05 8.73 0.53
CA LYS A 171 10.36 8.63 -0.90
C LYS A 171 9.07 8.77 -1.73
N PRO A 172 9.13 9.32 -2.96
CA PRO A 172 8.04 9.15 -3.91
C PRO A 172 7.93 7.69 -4.35
N GLY A 173 6.79 7.27 -4.88
CA GLY A 173 6.62 5.95 -5.48
C GLY A 173 6.74 4.79 -4.50
N PHE A 174 7.03 3.60 -5.04
CA PHE A 174 6.94 2.32 -4.34
C PHE A 174 7.87 2.19 -3.14
N GLN A 175 9.04 2.80 -3.21
CA GLN A 175 10.11 2.49 -2.29
C GLN A 175 10.02 3.29 -0.99
N ASN A 176 8.89 3.94 -0.69
CA ASN A 176 8.62 4.63 0.56
C ASN A 176 8.42 3.67 1.74
N VAL A 177 9.51 3.00 2.12
CA VAL A 177 9.58 1.92 3.11
C VAL A 177 10.67 2.26 4.16
N PRO A 178 10.38 3.10 5.17
CA PRO A 178 11.40 3.62 6.08
C PRO A 178 12.21 2.56 6.83
N LYS A 179 11.60 1.39 7.10
CA LYS A 179 12.21 0.27 7.84
C LYS A 179 12.70 -0.87 6.96
N PHE A 180 12.92 -0.61 5.68
CA PHE A 180 13.33 -1.62 4.72
C PHE A 180 14.58 -2.43 5.13
N CYS A 181 15.61 -1.80 5.70
CA CYS A 181 16.83 -2.52 6.07
C CYS A 181 16.67 -3.49 7.24
N GLU A 182 15.62 -3.34 8.04
CA GLU A 182 15.34 -4.22 9.17
C GLU A 182 14.66 -5.51 8.69
N ASP A 183 13.76 -5.40 7.71
CA ASP A 183 13.06 -6.53 7.10
C ASP A 183 12.80 -6.28 5.60
N PRO A 184 13.76 -6.60 4.71
CA PRO A 184 13.65 -6.26 3.29
C PRO A 184 12.45 -6.91 2.58
N GLU A 185 11.97 -8.07 3.03
CA GLU A 185 10.83 -8.74 2.41
C GLU A 185 9.52 -8.11 2.92
N ASP A 186 9.36 -8.00 4.24
CA ASP A 186 8.07 -7.74 4.86
C ASP A 186 7.92 -6.32 5.44
N ALA A 187 8.92 -5.44 5.32
CA ALA A 187 8.78 -4.06 5.79
C ALA A 187 7.61 -3.33 5.12
N MET A 188 6.88 -2.54 5.93
CA MET A 188 5.74 -1.76 5.47
C MET A 188 6.21 -0.54 4.67
N GLY A 189 5.70 -0.43 3.45
CA GLY A 189 5.68 0.81 2.69
C GLY A 189 4.32 1.48 2.77
N THR A 190 4.31 2.80 2.58
CA THR A 190 3.08 3.59 2.56
C THR A 190 2.97 4.45 1.32
N TYR A 191 1.76 4.49 0.76
CA TYR A 191 1.34 5.50 -0.19
C TYR A 191 0.34 6.44 0.43
N ASN A 192 0.18 7.62 -0.16
CA ASN A 192 -0.99 8.42 0.08
C ASN A 192 -1.51 9.07 -1.20
N PHE A 193 -2.81 9.33 -1.22
CA PHE A 193 -3.48 10.08 -2.27
C PHE A 193 -4.63 10.87 -1.65
N THR A 194 -5.15 11.86 -2.37
CA THR A 194 -6.29 12.67 -1.93
C THR A 194 -7.52 12.31 -2.74
N ILE A 195 -8.66 12.10 -2.08
CA ILE A 195 -9.94 11.91 -2.76
C ILE A 195 -10.32 13.19 -3.50
N PRO A 196 -10.56 13.15 -4.82
CA PRO A 196 -10.93 14.34 -5.57
C PRO A 196 -12.17 15.01 -5.00
N THR A 197 -12.16 16.34 -4.88
CA THR A 197 -13.28 17.10 -4.30
C THR A 197 -14.51 17.17 -5.21
N ASP A 198 -14.34 16.84 -6.49
CA ASP A 198 -15.38 16.76 -7.52
C ASP A 198 -15.88 15.34 -7.79
N LEU A 199 -15.34 14.33 -7.07
CA LEU A 199 -15.87 12.97 -7.12
C LEU A 199 -17.31 12.96 -6.57
N LYS A 200 -18.23 12.28 -7.26
CA LYS A 200 -19.61 12.16 -6.78
C LYS A 200 -19.64 11.30 -5.50
N PRO A 201 -20.34 11.70 -4.42
CA PRO A 201 -20.54 10.83 -3.27
C PRO A 201 -21.26 9.51 -3.64
N GLY A 202 -20.91 8.43 -2.95
CA GLY A 202 -21.43 7.09 -3.18
C GLY A 202 -20.32 6.03 -3.18
N ARG A 203 -20.67 4.80 -3.59
CA ARG A 203 -19.72 3.69 -3.65
C ARG A 203 -18.92 3.70 -4.94
N HIS A 204 -17.61 3.57 -4.82
CA HIS A 204 -16.67 3.55 -5.95
C HIS A 204 -15.73 2.36 -5.88
N THR A 205 -15.29 1.90 -7.06
CA THR A 205 -14.15 1.00 -7.18
C THR A 205 -12.88 1.81 -7.37
N PHE A 206 -11.90 1.58 -6.51
CA PHE A 206 -10.55 2.13 -6.62
C PHE A 206 -9.59 1.06 -7.11
N VAL A 207 -8.57 1.50 -7.85
CA VAL A 207 -7.56 0.62 -8.41
C VAL A 207 -6.18 1.23 -8.19
N TRP A 208 -5.34 0.48 -7.48
CA TRP A 208 -3.90 0.71 -7.44
C TRP A 208 -3.23 -0.04 -8.59
N LYS A 209 -2.29 0.61 -9.29
CA LYS A 209 -1.45 0.01 -10.32
C LYS A 209 0.01 0.33 -10.04
N TRP A 210 0.87 -0.68 -10.11
CA TRP A 210 2.31 -0.51 -10.01
C TRP A 210 3.08 -1.30 -11.06
N ILE A 211 4.07 -0.67 -11.67
CA ILE A 211 5.05 -1.26 -12.56
C ILE A 211 6.43 -1.04 -11.95
N ARG A 212 7.11 -2.15 -11.63
CA ARG A 212 8.49 -2.09 -11.13
C ARG A 212 9.53 -1.85 -12.22
N ASP A 213 9.27 -2.34 -13.43
CA ASP A 213 10.20 -2.30 -14.55
C ASP A 213 9.35 -2.28 -15.84
N PRO A 214 9.66 -1.40 -16.81
CA PRO A 214 8.90 -1.31 -18.05
C PRO A 214 8.78 -2.64 -18.82
N VAL A 215 9.67 -3.61 -18.59
CA VAL A 215 9.62 -4.93 -19.26
C VAL A 215 8.77 -5.97 -18.51
N VAL A 216 8.22 -5.65 -17.35
CA VAL A 216 7.38 -6.58 -16.58
C VAL A 216 5.92 -6.14 -16.54
N SER A 217 5.02 -7.11 -16.37
CA SER A 217 3.61 -6.84 -16.22
C SER A 217 3.27 -6.05 -14.94
N PRO A 218 2.25 -5.17 -15.00
CA PRO A 218 1.79 -4.41 -13.85
C PRO A 218 1.19 -5.33 -12.77
N PHE A 219 1.32 -4.88 -11.53
CA PHE A 219 0.57 -5.36 -10.38
C PHE A 219 -0.61 -4.45 -10.13
N THR A 220 -1.75 -5.03 -9.74
CA THR A 220 -2.94 -4.25 -9.41
C THR A 220 -3.61 -4.76 -8.14
N THR A 221 -4.31 -3.85 -7.46
CA THR A 221 -5.20 -4.18 -6.34
C THR A 221 -6.46 -3.33 -6.47
N CYS A 222 -7.62 -3.97 -6.31
CA CYS A 222 -8.91 -3.29 -6.36
C CYS A 222 -9.60 -3.35 -5.01
N TRP A 223 -10.33 -2.29 -4.69
CA TRP A 223 -11.18 -2.21 -3.51
C TRP A 223 -12.36 -1.28 -3.73
N GLU A 224 -13.30 -1.38 -2.80
CA GLU A 224 -14.50 -0.58 -2.78
C GLU A 224 -14.42 0.34 -1.57
N ALA A 225 -14.87 1.57 -1.78
CA ALA A 225 -15.05 2.50 -0.69
C ALA A 225 -16.32 3.31 -0.86
N ASP A 226 -16.98 3.60 0.26
CA ASP A 226 -18.05 4.57 0.33
C ASP A 226 -17.45 5.97 0.48
N VAL A 227 -17.67 6.84 -0.51
CA VAL A 227 -17.22 8.23 -0.49
C VAL A 227 -18.37 9.12 -0.05
N PHE A 228 -18.24 9.73 1.12
CA PHE A 228 -19.19 10.66 1.70
C PHE A 228 -18.92 12.10 1.24
N ALA A 229 -19.95 12.95 1.27
CA ALA A 229 -19.79 14.35 0.86
C ALA A 229 -18.95 15.14 1.87
N THR A 230 -19.00 14.74 3.14
CA THR A 230 -18.30 15.43 4.23
C THR A 230 -17.65 14.46 5.22
N LYS A 231 -16.65 14.96 5.96
CA LYS A 231 -16.05 14.23 7.07
C LYS A 231 -17.07 13.82 8.12
N ALA A 232 -18.02 14.69 8.45
CA ALA A 232 -19.03 14.42 9.47
C ALA A 232 -19.92 13.22 9.12
N GLU A 233 -20.29 13.07 7.84
CA GLU A 233 -21.06 11.91 7.37
C GLU A 233 -20.24 10.61 7.46
N ARG A 234 -18.97 10.64 7.03
CA ARG A 234 -18.03 9.52 7.16
C ARG A 234 -17.85 9.12 8.63
N ASP A 235 -17.65 10.10 9.50
CA ASP A 235 -17.47 9.89 10.93
C ASP A 235 -18.72 9.27 11.57
N ALA A 236 -19.92 9.73 11.19
CA ALA A 236 -21.17 9.12 11.66
C ALA A 236 -21.28 7.65 11.23
N PHE A 237 -20.87 7.31 10.01
CA PHE A 237 -20.79 5.93 9.54
C PHE A 237 -19.77 5.09 10.34
N TYR A 238 -18.59 5.63 10.62
CA TYR A 238 -17.58 4.94 11.42
C TYR A 238 -18.00 4.75 12.88
N VAL A 239 -18.63 5.73 13.52
CA VAL A 239 -19.22 5.55 14.85
C VAL A 239 -20.28 4.46 14.84
N ALA A 240 -21.18 4.47 13.86
CA ALA A 240 -22.24 3.46 13.73
C ALA A 240 -21.71 2.03 13.49
N THR A 241 -20.50 1.91 12.94
CA THR A 241 -19.84 0.63 12.66
C THR A 241 -18.70 0.29 13.62
N GLY A 242 -18.55 1.06 14.70
CA GLY A 242 -17.55 0.82 15.75
C GLY A 242 -16.10 1.02 15.32
N ARG A 243 -15.83 1.93 14.36
CA ARG A 243 -14.50 2.22 13.81
C ARG A 243 -14.01 3.62 14.23
N SER A 244 -12.69 3.81 14.27
CA SER A 244 -12.08 5.11 14.57
C SER A 244 -12.42 6.16 13.50
N THR A 245 -12.81 7.35 13.95
CA THR A 245 -13.10 8.54 13.13
C THR A 245 -11.87 9.43 12.90
N GLU A 246 -10.72 9.02 13.43
CA GLU A 246 -9.46 9.74 13.27
C GLU A 246 -9.04 9.76 11.80
N ASP A 247 -8.44 10.85 11.33
CA ASP A 247 -7.76 10.81 10.04
C ASP A 247 -6.33 10.36 10.22
N MET A 248 -5.67 10.06 9.09
CA MET A 248 -4.30 9.61 9.13
C MET A 248 -3.37 10.65 9.76
N TRP A 249 -2.32 10.16 10.41
CA TRP A 249 -1.19 10.93 10.91
C TRP A 249 0.01 10.74 9.99
N ASP A 250 0.64 11.82 9.57
CA ASP A 250 1.94 11.81 8.90
C ASP A 250 3.14 11.92 9.86
N PHE A 251 3.95 10.87 9.94
CA PHE A 251 5.13 10.78 10.82
C PHE A 251 6.21 11.83 10.52
N TYR A 252 6.37 12.23 9.24
CA TYR A 252 7.40 13.20 8.84
C TYR A 252 6.87 14.64 8.76
N GLN A 253 5.57 14.87 9.00
CA GLN A 253 4.99 16.20 9.15
C GLN A 253 4.66 16.54 10.62
N ILE A 254 5.25 15.84 11.60
CA ILE A 254 5.19 16.26 13.01
C ILE A 254 5.90 17.62 13.13
N HIS A 255 5.14 18.69 12.95
CA HIS A 255 5.54 20.08 13.17
C HIS A 255 5.71 20.42 14.66
N ASN A 256 5.78 19.44 15.55
CA ASN A 256 6.12 19.64 16.96
C ASN A 256 7.59 19.30 17.19
N ILE A 257 8.48 20.12 16.65
CA ILE A 257 9.80 20.28 17.26
C ILE A 257 9.56 21.07 18.55
N VAL A 258 9.49 20.38 19.69
CA VAL A 258 9.63 21.01 21.00
C VAL A 258 11.12 20.95 21.34
N ASP A 259 11.76 22.12 21.46
CA ASP A 259 13.15 22.27 21.90
C ASP A 259 14.21 21.44 21.13
N GLY A 260 14.00 21.21 19.83
CA GLY A 260 15.00 20.56 18.96
C GLY A 260 15.06 19.04 19.06
N MET A 261 14.11 18.40 19.74
CA MET A 261 13.98 16.94 19.79
C MET A 261 12.85 16.45 18.90
N ILE A 262 13.10 15.37 18.14
CA ILE A 262 12.05 14.58 17.50
C ILE A 262 11.35 13.84 18.64
N MET A 263 10.11 14.23 18.93
CA MET A 263 9.27 13.48 19.86
C MET A 263 8.73 12.27 19.11
N ASP A 264 8.98 11.07 19.63
CA ASP A 264 8.19 9.90 19.23
C ASP A 264 6.70 10.25 19.42
N PRO A 265 5.82 9.85 18.49
CA PRO A 265 4.41 10.12 18.62
C PRO A 265 3.92 9.53 19.95
N VAL A 266 3.46 10.40 20.86
CA VAL A 266 2.65 9.97 21.99
C VAL A 266 1.37 9.42 21.38
N ASP A 267 1.21 8.10 21.47
CA ASP A 267 -0.02 7.41 21.13
C ASP A 267 -1.18 8.06 21.91
N PRO A 268 -2.17 8.69 21.23
CA PRO A 268 -3.29 9.34 21.91
C PRO A 268 -4.20 8.33 22.63
N SER A 269 -4.01 7.02 22.44
CA SER A 269 -4.68 5.98 23.21
C SER A 269 -4.02 5.73 24.59
N VAL A 270 -2.82 6.26 24.82
CA VAL A 270 -2.17 6.26 26.14
C VAL A 270 -2.62 7.50 26.91
N ASN A 271 -3.86 7.46 27.39
CA ASN A 271 -4.29 8.30 28.51
C ASN A 271 -3.53 7.83 29.77
N GLU A 272 -2.27 8.23 29.92
CA GLU A 272 -1.64 8.23 31.24
C GLU A 272 -2.27 9.37 32.06
N VAL A 273 -3.41 9.04 32.67
CA VAL A 273 -3.85 9.68 33.90
C VAL A 273 -2.79 9.37 34.96
N ILE A 274 -1.74 10.18 35.03
CA ILE A 274 -0.91 10.25 36.23
C ILE A 274 -1.66 11.17 37.20
N THR A 275 -2.63 10.60 37.90
CA THR A 275 -2.97 11.05 39.25
C THR A 275 -1.88 10.54 40.18
N GLY A 276 -1.09 11.46 40.74
CA GLY A 276 -0.07 11.19 41.75
C GLY A 276 0.91 12.33 41.88
#